data_AF-A0A9Q0K3R4-F1
#
_entry.id   AF-A0A9Q0K3R4-F1
#
_cell.length_a   1.000
_cell.length_b   1.000
_cell.length_c   1.000
_cell.angle_alpha   90.00
_cell.angle_beta   90.00
_cell.angle_gamma   90.00
#
_symmetry.space_group_name_H-M   'P 1'
#
loop_
_entity.id
_entity.type
_entity.pdbx_description
1 polymer ?
#
loop_
_entity_poly.entity_id
_entity_poly.type
_entity_poly.pdbx_seq_one_letter_code
_entity_poly.pdbx_strand_id
1 'polypeptide(L)'
;MAATPSRSPPSRNPSSACCFRTLNPSFLLVNKKNSHIRSSKQIACELQRFAENSRKCSFDPVSGTDHLPIVQISSSASMAAAAAIDSPPKTSKKVCLFYCAEMKELAERIVAESDAIDLRSITWRTFADGFPNLSISNAHGIRGQHVAFLASFSSPGVIFEQLSVIYALPKMFVSSFTLVLPFFPTGTSERMEEEGDVATAFTLARILSNIPISRGGPTSLVVFDIHALQERFYFGDNILPCFESGVPLLKNRLQQLPDSDNISIAFPDDGAWKRFHKQLEHFPTIVCTKVREGNERIVRLKEGDPRGRHVVIVDDLVQSGGTLIECQKMLAAHGAAKISAYVTHGIFPKKSWERFQHDVGGSPENGMSYFWITDACPLTVKEVKNRPPFEVLSLAGSIAATLQI
;
A
#
# COMPACT_ATOMS: atom_id res chain seq x y z
N MET A 1 -53.91 -47.39 -20.42
CA MET A 1 -53.79 -46.97 -19.00
C MET A 1 -52.95 -45.69 -19.00
N ALA A 2 -53.57 -44.55 -19.25
CA ALA A 2 -54.11 -43.59 -18.27
C ALA A 2 -53.01 -42.81 -17.53
N ALA A 3 -52.99 -41.50 -17.33
CA ALA A 3 -53.57 -40.31 -17.96
C ALA A 3 -52.81 -39.12 -17.29
N THR A 4 -52.45 -38.08 -18.05
CA THR A 4 -52.13 -36.72 -17.55
C THR A 4 -53.42 -36.01 -17.07
N PRO A 5 -53.46 -34.82 -16.40
CA PRO A 5 -52.46 -33.72 -16.41
C PRO A 5 -52.34 -32.81 -15.14
N SER A 6 -51.44 -31.82 -15.24
CA SER A 6 -51.31 -30.48 -14.61
C SER A 6 -52.30 -29.99 -13.51
N ARG A 7 -51.78 -29.24 -12.52
CA ARG A 7 -52.33 -27.92 -12.09
C ARG A 7 -51.40 -27.13 -11.13
N SER A 8 -51.54 -25.82 -11.21
CA SER A 8 -50.84 -24.71 -10.52
C SER A 8 -51.58 -24.30 -9.20
N PRO A 9 -51.19 -23.22 -8.47
CA PRO A 9 -51.17 -23.11 -7.00
C PRO A 9 -52.48 -22.59 -6.36
N PRO A 10 -52.54 -22.41 -5.02
CA PRO A 10 -53.51 -21.52 -4.40
C PRO A 10 -52.91 -20.35 -3.60
N SER A 11 -53.72 -19.31 -3.53
CA SER A 11 -53.54 -18.00 -2.91
C SER A 11 -54.22 -17.86 -1.53
N ARG A 12 -53.61 -17.03 -0.65
CA ARG A 12 -54.18 -16.07 0.34
C ARG A 12 -55.26 -16.47 1.39
N ASN A 13 -54.85 -16.32 2.67
CA ASN A 13 -55.47 -15.62 3.85
C ASN A 13 -56.79 -16.11 4.49
N PRO A 14 -57.17 -15.73 5.75
CA PRO A 14 -56.55 -14.80 6.73
C PRO A 14 -56.47 -15.26 8.22
N SER A 15 -55.92 -14.36 9.06
CA SER A 15 -56.25 -14.07 10.49
C SER A 15 -55.61 -14.87 11.63
N SER A 16 -54.63 -14.26 12.31
CA SER A 16 -54.68 -14.05 13.77
C SER A 16 -53.85 -12.82 14.14
N ALA A 17 -54.48 -11.92 14.89
CA ALA A 17 -53.92 -10.66 15.34
C ALA A 17 -53.09 -10.88 16.61
N CYS A 18 -51.89 -10.32 16.67
CA CYS A 18 -51.16 -10.13 17.92
C CYS A 18 -50.73 -8.66 18.01
N CYS A 19 -51.41 -7.94 18.90
CA CYS A 19 -51.11 -6.56 19.27
C CYS A 19 -49.83 -6.50 20.10
N PHE A 20 -48.84 -5.70 19.69
CA PHE A 20 -47.97 -5.00 20.65
C PHE A 20 -47.73 -3.56 20.18
N ARG A 21 -47.98 -2.65 21.12
CA ARG A 21 -48.09 -1.21 20.94
C ARG A 21 -46.75 -0.55 20.62
N THR A 22 -46.76 0.31 19.62
CA THR A 22 -45.78 1.35 19.34
C THR A 22 -45.91 2.52 20.32
N LEU A 23 -44.79 2.98 20.90
CA LEU A 23 -44.69 4.25 21.62
C LEU A 23 -43.97 5.27 20.73
N ASN A 24 -44.69 6.36 20.43
CA ASN A 24 -44.18 7.59 19.80
C ASN A 24 -43.31 8.38 20.80
N PRO A 25 -42.24 9.06 20.37
CA PRO A 25 -41.72 10.22 21.05
C PRO A 25 -42.32 11.50 20.45
N SER A 26 -43.04 12.24 21.28
CA SER A 26 -43.67 13.52 20.97
C SER A 26 -42.64 14.66 20.87
N PHE A 27 -42.80 15.50 19.85
CA PHE A 27 -42.27 16.85 19.76
C PHE A 27 -42.81 17.72 20.91
N LEU A 28 -41.94 18.48 21.59
CA LEU A 28 -42.32 19.70 22.32
C LEU A 28 -41.21 20.75 22.15
N LEU A 29 -41.64 21.92 21.69
CA LEU A 29 -40.83 23.07 21.34
C LEU A 29 -41.51 24.27 22.02
N VAL A 30 -40.98 24.79 23.15
CA VAL A 30 -41.38 26.10 23.70
C VAL A 30 -40.23 26.79 24.46
N ASN A 31 -39.75 27.87 23.83
CA ASN A 31 -39.30 29.19 24.29
C ASN A 31 -38.35 29.49 25.47
N LYS A 32 -37.40 30.38 25.10
CA LYS A 32 -36.53 31.27 25.89
C LYS A 32 -37.24 32.04 27.01
N LYS A 33 -36.55 32.18 28.15
CA LYS A 33 -36.44 33.43 28.92
C LYS A 33 -35.10 33.47 29.70
N ASN A 34 -34.51 34.66 29.74
CA ASN A 34 -33.23 35.03 30.32
C ASN A 34 -33.04 34.65 31.80
N SER A 35 -31.80 34.27 32.16
CA SER A 35 -31.09 34.88 33.29
C SER A 35 -29.57 34.57 33.23
N HIS A 36 -28.77 35.62 33.34
CA HIS A 36 -27.33 35.53 33.60
C HIS A 36 -27.07 34.97 35.00
N ILE A 37 -26.03 34.14 35.16
CA ILE A 37 -25.12 34.12 36.33
C ILE A 37 -23.83 33.38 35.93
N ARG A 38 -22.69 34.04 36.11
CA ARG A 38 -21.33 33.47 36.08
C ARG A 38 -21.08 32.69 37.37
N SER A 39 -20.47 31.51 37.28
CA SER A 39 -19.63 30.96 38.36
C SER A 39 -18.87 29.72 37.89
N SER A 40 -17.55 29.87 37.76
CA SER A 40 -16.55 28.81 37.70
C SER A 40 -16.61 27.92 38.95
N LYS A 41 -16.63 26.59 38.78
CA LYS A 41 -16.37 25.62 39.86
C LYS A 41 -15.38 24.55 39.37
N GLN A 42 -14.18 24.59 39.96
CA GLN A 42 -13.26 23.46 40.09
C GLN A 42 -13.69 22.64 41.32
N ILE A 43 -13.71 21.30 41.19
CA ILE A 43 -13.62 20.31 42.27
C ILE A 43 -12.88 19.10 41.64
N ALA A 44 -11.57 18.97 41.84
CA ALA A 44 -10.89 18.17 42.87
C ALA A 44 -11.10 16.65 42.71
N CYS A 45 -10.03 15.93 42.34
CA CYS A 45 -9.92 14.48 42.45
C CYS A 45 -8.63 14.16 43.24
N GLU A 46 -8.79 13.41 44.33
CA GLU A 46 -7.75 12.99 45.26
C GLU A 46 -6.75 12.02 44.63
N LEU A 47 -5.47 12.22 44.91
CA LEU A 47 -4.41 11.23 44.73
C LEU A 47 -3.78 10.96 46.10
N GLN A 48 -4.05 9.77 46.64
CA GLN A 48 -3.36 9.24 47.81
C GLN A 48 -1.89 8.95 47.48
N ARG A 49 -0.99 9.50 48.30
CA ARG A 49 0.45 9.20 48.36
C ARG A 49 0.72 7.95 49.17
N PHE A 50 1.76 7.20 48.81
CA PHE A 50 2.69 6.60 49.78
C PHE A 50 4.15 6.63 49.27
N ALA A 51 5.01 7.24 50.10
CA ALA A 51 6.46 7.06 50.37
C ALA A 51 7.45 6.77 49.22
N GLU A 52 8.35 7.71 48.87
CA GLU A 52 9.72 7.94 49.41
C GLU A 52 10.84 7.09 48.78
N ASN A 53 11.58 7.69 47.84
CA ASN A 53 13.06 7.79 47.89
C ASN A 53 13.59 8.52 46.65
N SER A 54 13.97 9.79 46.76
CA SER A 54 15.06 10.33 45.94
C SER A 54 15.65 11.60 46.56
N ARG A 55 16.96 11.69 46.41
CA ARG A 55 17.91 12.55 47.11
C ARG A 55 17.70 14.02 46.73
N LYS A 56 17.78 14.90 47.73
CA LYS A 56 17.75 16.37 47.59
C LYS A 56 18.96 16.86 46.80
N CYS A 57 18.71 17.60 45.72
CA CYS A 57 19.63 18.62 45.21
C CYS A 57 18.91 19.97 45.34
N SER A 58 19.40 20.81 46.24
CA SER A 58 18.98 22.20 46.39
C SER A 58 19.75 23.09 45.42
N PHE A 59 19.05 24.00 44.76
CA PHE A 59 19.63 25.14 44.06
C PHE A 59 19.20 26.41 44.78
N ASP A 60 20.17 27.19 45.25
CA ASP A 60 19.95 28.59 45.66
C ASP A 60 20.78 29.51 44.73
N PRO A 61 20.27 30.69 44.34
CA PRO A 61 20.94 31.59 43.40
C PRO A 61 21.55 32.80 44.10
N VAL A 62 22.82 33.15 43.87
CA VAL A 62 23.33 34.50 44.18
C VAL A 62 24.47 34.92 43.21
N SER A 63 24.38 36.19 42.83
CA SER A 63 25.26 37.03 42.01
C SER A 63 26.60 37.45 42.65
N GLY A 64 27.60 37.72 41.81
CA GLY A 64 28.44 38.93 41.92
C GLY A 64 29.84 38.85 42.58
N THR A 65 30.86 39.07 41.73
CA THR A 65 32.10 39.89 41.89
C THR A 65 33.24 39.48 42.87
N ASP A 66 34.39 39.20 42.22
CA ASP A 66 35.74 39.77 42.40
C ASP A 66 36.84 39.21 43.35
N HIS A 67 37.95 38.83 42.67
CA HIS A 67 39.41 38.88 42.94
C HIS A 67 40.06 37.98 44.02
N LEU A 68 40.74 36.85 43.64
CA LEU A 68 42.17 36.61 43.24
C LEU A 68 43.14 36.34 44.42
N PRO A 69 44.36 35.72 44.29
CA PRO A 69 44.99 34.89 43.23
C PRO A 69 45.69 33.60 43.82
N ILE A 70 46.31 32.63 43.11
CA ILE A 70 47.70 32.59 42.58
C ILE A 70 48.02 31.18 41.98
N VAL A 71 48.37 31.18 40.68
CA VAL A 71 49.52 30.57 39.97
C VAL A 71 49.74 29.04 39.89
N GLN A 72 49.78 28.53 38.64
CA GLN A 72 50.87 27.77 37.95
C GLN A 72 50.25 27.02 36.72
N ILE A 73 50.75 26.97 35.47
CA ILE A 73 52.03 27.27 34.79
C ILE A 73 51.73 27.58 33.30
N SER A 74 52.64 28.35 32.70
CA SER A 74 52.79 28.88 31.34
C SER A 74 52.92 27.88 30.16
N SER A 75 52.27 28.24 29.04
CA SER A 75 52.76 28.44 27.64
C SER A 75 53.88 27.52 27.08
N SER A 76 53.92 27.10 25.82
CA SER A 76 53.56 27.72 24.54
C SER A 76 53.60 26.66 23.40
N ALA A 77 53.23 27.09 22.19
CA ALA A 77 52.74 26.34 21.03
C ALA A 77 53.67 25.33 20.31
N SER A 78 53.05 24.40 19.58
CA SER A 78 53.60 23.83 18.33
C SER A 78 52.46 23.32 17.43
N MET A 79 52.39 23.86 16.20
CA MET A 79 51.59 23.30 15.11
C MET A 79 52.35 22.15 14.45
N ALA A 80 51.71 21.00 14.18
CA ALA A 80 52.02 20.15 13.01
C ALA A 80 50.98 19.02 12.83
N ALA A 81 50.51 18.93 11.58
CA ALA A 81 49.93 17.77 10.91
C ALA A 81 48.64 17.16 11.50
N ALA A 82 47.50 17.68 11.04
CA ALA A 82 46.30 16.89 10.92
C ALA A 82 46.56 15.75 9.92
N ALA A 83 46.93 14.57 10.44
CA ALA A 83 46.79 13.34 9.68
C ALA A 83 45.30 13.20 9.36
N ALA A 84 44.96 13.27 8.07
CA ALA A 84 43.67 12.84 7.59
C ALA A 84 43.50 11.39 8.03
N ILE A 85 42.70 11.18 9.08
CA ILE A 85 42.15 9.88 9.39
C ILE A 85 41.25 9.58 8.20
N ASP A 86 41.76 8.76 7.30
CA ASP A 86 40.99 8.12 6.26
C ASP A 86 39.80 7.48 6.97
N SER A 87 38.61 8.06 6.79
CA SER A 87 37.39 7.45 7.31
C SER A 87 37.40 6.00 6.81
N PRO A 88 37.22 4.98 7.68
CA PRO A 88 37.17 3.61 7.19
C PRO A 88 36.18 3.55 6.05
N PRO A 89 36.49 2.84 4.94
CA PRO A 89 35.58 2.76 3.81
C PRO A 89 34.22 2.38 4.38
N LYS A 90 33.18 3.18 4.08
CA LYS A 90 31.80 2.87 4.49
C LYS A 90 31.52 1.46 3.97
N THR A 91 31.66 0.46 4.82
CA THR A 91 31.27 -0.90 4.50
C THR A 91 29.76 -0.85 4.34
N SER A 92 29.27 -0.80 3.10
CA SER A 92 27.83 -0.79 2.87
C SER A 92 27.27 -2.05 3.50
N LYS A 93 26.22 -1.90 4.29
CA LYS A 93 25.57 -3.03 4.94
C LYS A 93 24.94 -3.87 3.84
N LYS A 94 25.34 -5.13 3.74
CA LYS A 94 24.77 -6.06 2.78
C LYS A 94 23.41 -6.58 3.26
N VAL A 95 22.45 -6.64 2.34
CA VAL A 95 21.13 -7.21 2.57
C VAL A 95 21.04 -8.57 1.90
N CYS A 96 20.68 -9.59 2.66
CA CYS A 96 20.39 -10.92 2.14
C CYS A 96 18.93 -10.97 1.66
N LEU A 97 18.71 -10.96 0.35
CA LEU A 97 17.38 -10.99 -0.26
C LEU A 97 16.96 -12.44 -0.56
N PHE A 98 15.97 -12.92 0.19
CA PHE A 98 15.21 -14.11 -0.16
C PHE A 98 13.98 -13.73 -1.00
N TYR A 99 13.45 -14.67 -1.76
CA TYR A 99 12.30 -14.45 -2.63
C TYR A 99 11.44 -15.71 -2.77
N CYS A 100 10.15 -15.54 -3.05
CA CYS A 100 9.29 -16.65 -3.44
C CYS A 100 9.52 -17.04 -4.91
N ALA A 101 9.19 -18.29 -5.28
CA ALA A 101 9.47 -18.82 -6.61
C ALA A 101 8.89 -17.97 -7.75
N GLU A 102 7.72 -17.35 -7.54
CA GLU A 102 7.05 -16.51 -8.55
C GLU A 102 7.80 -15.20 -8.84
N MET A 103 8.55 -14.68 -7.86
CA MET A 103 9.22 -13.38 -7.94
C MET A 103 10.68 -13.48 -8.39
N LYS A 104 11.12 -14.64 -8.89
CA LYS A 104 12.52 -14.86 -9.30
C LYS A 104 13.03 -13.79 -10.27
N GLU A 105 12.29 -13.49 -11.34
CA GLU A 105 12.70 -12.48 -12.33
C GLU A 105 12.87 -11.08 -11.72
N LEU A 106 11.98 -10.68 -10.80
CA LEU A 106 12.07 -9.39 -10.13
C LEU A 106 13.25 -9.37 -9.14
N ALA A 107 13.46 -10.45 -8.39
CA ALA A 107 14.58 -10.57 -7.46
C ALA A 107 15.95 -10.46 -8.17
N GLU A 108 16.09 -11.10 -9.33
CA GLU A 108 17.30 -10.99 -10.16
C GLU A 108 17.54 -9.56 -10.65
N ARG A 109 16.47 -8.84 -11.04
CA ARG A 109 16.58 -7.42 -11.41
C ARG A 109 16.96 -6.55 -10.22
N ILE A 110 16.34 -6.74 -9.06
CA ILE A 110 16.67 -5.96 -7.84
C ILE A 110 18.16 -6.06 -7.48
N VAL A 111 18.73 -7.26 -7.59
CA VAL A 111 20.16 -7.48 -7.31
C VAL A 111 21.05 -6.81 -8.36
N ALA A 112 20.61 -6.74 -9.62
CA ALA A 112 21.33 -6.03 -10.67
C ALA A 112 21.34 -4.50 -10.46
N GLU A 113 20.40 -3.95 -9.68
CA GLU A 113 20.36 -2.51 -9.35
C GLU A 113 21.33 -2.12 -8.23
N SER A 114 21.85 -3.06 -7.43
CA SER A 114 22.71 -2.73 -6.28
C SER A 114 23.61 -3.87 -5.81
N ASP A 115 24.91 -3.61 -5.75
CA ASP A 115 25.94 -4.52 -5.20
C ASP A 115 25.80 -4.79 -3.69
N ALA A 116 24.93 -4.03 -3.01
CA ALA A 116 24.65 -4.21 -1.59
C ALA A 116 23.63 -5.33 -1.31
N ILE A 117 23.02 -5.92 -2.34
CA ILE A 117 21.96 -6.92 -2.20
C ILE A 117 22.47 -8.28 -2.67
N ASP A 118 22.56 -9.24 -1.76
CA ASP A 118 22.97 -10.61 -2.06
C ASP A 118 21.75 -11.53 -2.15
N LEU A 119 21.54 -12.16 -3.31
CA LEU A 119 20.44 -13.10 -3.50
C LEU A 119 20.64 -14.38 -2.66
N ARG A 120 19.57 -14.83 -2.01
CA ARG A 120 19.50 -16.09 -1.25
C ARG A 120 18.31 -16.92 -1.70
N SER A 121 18.46 -18.24 -1.63
CA SER A 121 17.46 -19.19 -2.10
C SER A 121 16.73 -19.90 -0.96
N ILE A 122 15.48 -20.26 -1.25
CA ILE A 122 14.66 -21.15 -0.43
C ILE A 122 14.30 -22.36 -1.29
N THR A 123 14.39 -23.54 -0.70
CA THR A 123 13.95 -24.77 -1.34
C THR A 123 12.45 -24.93 -1.05
N TRP A 124 11.63 -24.69 -2.08
CA TRP A 124 10.18 -24.84 -2.05
C TRP A 124 9.78 -26.25 -2.50
N ARG A 125 9.51 -27.15 -1.55
CA ARG A 125 9.01 -28.51 -1.84
C ARG A 125 7.65 -28.70 -1.18
N THR A 126 6.99 -29.79 -1.56
CA THR A 126 5.68 -30.19 -1.04
C THR A 126 5.75 -31.65 -0.60
N PHE A 127 5.08 -31.99 0.51
CA PHE A 127 4.85 -33.37 0.91
C PHE A 127 3.81 -34.03 -0.01
N ALA A 128 3.67 -35.37 0.08
CA ALA A 128 2.72 -36.12 -0.76
C ALA A 128 1.25 -35.75 -0.53
N ASP A 129 0.92 -35.20 0.64
CA ASP A 129 -0.41 -34.72 1.01
C ASP A 129 -0.70 -33.26 0.59
N GLY A 130 0.27 -32.60 -0.06
CA GLY A 130 0.12 -31.23 -0.55
C GLY A 130 0.59 -30.14 0.42
N PHE A 131 1.03 -30.47 1.65
CA PHE A 131 1.52 -29.46 2.58
C PHE A 131 2.97 -29.01 2.29
N PRO A 132 3.34 -27.76 2.64
CA PRO A 132 4.68 -27.24 2.35
C PRO A 132 5.80 -27.97 3.12
N ASN A 133 6.88 -28.30 2.41
CA ASN A 133 8.15 -28.83 2.95
C ASN A 133 9.30 -27.88 2.58
N LEU A 134 9.45 -26.83 3.37
CA LEU A 134 10.31 -25.69 3.05
C LEU A 134 11.67 -25.79 3.74
N SER A 135 12.73 -25.32 3.08
CA SER A 135 14.06 -25.25 3.68
C SER A 135 14.80 -23.97 3.27
N ILE A 136 15.23 -23.19 4.25
CA ILE A 136 16.03 -21.98 4.05
C ILE A 136 17.50 -22.38 3.90
N SER A 137 18.07 -22.13 2.73
CA SER A 137 19.46 -22.52 2.43
C SER A 137 20.43 -21.63 3.21
N ASN A 138 21.50 -22.22 3.74
CA ASN A 138 22.55 -21.52 4.49
C ASN A 138 22.03 -20.65 5.67
N ALA A 139 21.08 -21.17 6.46
CA ALA A 139 20.49 -20.45 7.60
C ALA A 139 21.51 -19.95 8.66
N HIS A 140 22.69 -20.56 8.75
CA HIS A 140 23.76 -20.08 9.64
C HIS A 140 24.40 -18.79 9.13
N GLY A 141 24.47 -18.60 7.81
CA GLY A 141 25.11 -17.46 7.17
C GLY A 141 24.33 -16.14 7.23
N ILE A 142 23.07 -16.16 7.70
CA ILE A 142 22.24 -14.96 7.82
C ILE A 142 22.17 -14.40 9.25
N ARG A 143 22.81 -15.07 10.22
CA ARG A 143 22.85 -14.58 11.61
C ARG A 143 23.58 -13.24 11.67
N GLY A 144 22.96 -12.25 12.32
CA GLY A 144 23.50 -10.89 12.40
C GLY A 144 23.41 -10.08 11.11
N GLN A 145 22.82 -10.62 10.03
CA GLN A 145 22.68 -9.91 8.76
C GLN A 145 21.34 -9.18 8.65
N HIS A 146 21.27 -8.19 7.76
CA HIS A 146 20.02 -7.60 7.32
C HIS A 146 19.36 -8.52 6.31
N VAL A 147 18.11 -8.92 6.54
CA VAL A 147 17.41 -9.90 5.71
C VAL A 147 16.14 -9.27 5.14
N ALA A 148 15.93 -9.47 3.84
CA ALA A 148 14.70 -9.10 3.16
C ALA A 148 14.03 -10.34 2.55
N PHE A 149 12.71 -10.34 2.49
CA PHE A 149 11.94 -11.35 1.76
C PHE A 149 11.01 -10.68 0.75
N LEU A 150 11.23 -10.97 -0.54
CA LEU A 150 10.35 -10.56 -1.63
C LEU A 150 9.22 -11.58 -1.81
N ALA A 151 8.04 -11.21 -1.35
CA ALA A 151 6.84 -12.03 -1.34
C ALA A 151 5.94 -11.77 -2.56
N SER A 152 5.10 -12.74 -2.90
CA SER A 152 4.00 -12.61 -3.86
C SER A 152 2.78 -13.32 -3.31
N PHE A 153 1.72 -12.60 -2.96
CA PHE A 153 0.50 -13.21 -2.43
C PHE A 153 -0.53 -13.50 -3.54
N SER A 154 -0.11 -14.30 -4.52
CA SER A 154 -0.89 -14.59 -5.74
C SER A 154 -2.11 -15.47 -5.51
N SER A 155 -2.09 -16.33 -4.49
CA SER A 155 -3.18 -17.25 -4.15
C SER A 155 -3.17 -17.63 -2.66
N PRO A 156 -4.29 -18.09 -2.08
CA PRO A 156 -4.33 -18.52 -0.68
C PRO A 156 -3.31 -19.62 -0.32
N GLY A 157 -3.08 -20.58 -1.24
CA GLY A 157 -2.07 -21.63 -1.03
C GLY A 157 -0.66 -21.08 -0.99
N VAL A 158 -0.33 -20.17 -1.92
CA VAL A 158 0.97 -19.49 -2.00
C VAL A 158 1.19 -18.56 -0.79
N ILE A 159 0.13 -17.94 -0.25
CA ILE A 159 0.19 -17.18 1.00
C ILE A 159 0.55 -18.11 2.17
N PHE A 160 -0.14 -19.25 2.29
CA PHE A 160 0.05 -20.19 3.40
C PHE A 160 1.49 -20.70 3.51
N GLU A 161 2.10 -21.11 2.40
CA GLU A 161 3.50 -21.55 2.41
C GLU A 161 4.48 -20.41 2.76
N GLN A 162 4.25 -19.20 2.23
CA GLN A 162 5.14 -18.06 2.47
C GLN A 162 5.06 -17.56 3.92
N LEU A 163 3.89 -17.62 4.57
CA LEU A 163 3.76 -17.26 5.99
C LEU A 163 4.72 -18.08 6.86
N SER A 164 4.97 -19.34 6.53
CA SER A 164 5.93 -20.18 7.26
C SER A 164 7.37 -19.65 7.17
N VAL A 165 7.78 -19.19 5.98
CA VAL A 165 9.10 -18.58 5.76
C VAL A 165 9.20 -17.21 6.44
N ILE A 166 8.19 -16.37 6.25
CA ILE A 166 8.12 -15.01 6.81
C ILE A 166 8.16 -15.08 8.35
N TYR A 167 7.49 -16.05 8.96
CA TYR A 167 7.53 -16.27 10.40
C TYR A 167 8.90 -16.79 10.89
N ALA A 168 9.59 -17.60 10.08
CA ALA A 168 10.85 -18.24 10.47
C ALA A 168 12.06 -17.30 10.37
N LEU A 169 12.17 -16.49 9.30
CA LEU A 169 13.36 -15.67 9.02
C LEU A 169 13.77 -14.73 10.16
N PRO A 170 12.87 -13.94 10.78
CA PRO A 170 13.23 -13.08 11.91
C PRO A 170 13.81 -13.84 13.10
N LYS A 171 13.37 -15.08 13.32
CA LYS A 171 13.80 -15.95 14.43
C LYS A 171 15.19 -16.55 14.21
N MET A 172 15.78 -16.41 13.02
CA MET A 172 17.12 -16.92 12.71
C MET A 172 18.24 -15.97 13.15
N PHE A 173 18.01 -15.17 14.20
CA PHE A 173 18.98 -14.24 14.79
C PHE A 173 19.49 -13.17 13.81
N VAL A 174 18.65 -12.78 12.85
CA VAL A 174 18.94 -11.72 11.87
C VAL A 174 18.96 -10.35 12.57
N SER A 175 19.73 -9.41 12.03
CA SER A 175 19.82 -8.05 12.58
C SER A 175 18.57 -7.24 12.28
N SER A 176 17.97 -7.37 11.10
CA SER A 176 16.68 -6.76 10.78
C SER A 176 15.94 -7.64 9.78
N PHE A 177 14.62 -7.47 9.72
CA PHE A 177 13.79 -8.14 8.73
C PHE A 177 12.90 -7.14 7.98
N THR A 178 12.98 -7.18 6.66
CA THR A 178 12.11 -6.41 5.76
C THR A 178 11.28 -7.37 4.90
N LEU A 179 9.96 -7.28 5.01
CA LEU A 179 9.02 -7.97 4.13
C LEU A 179 8.67 -7.03 2.99
N VAL A 180 9.09 -7.34 1.77
CA VAL A 180 8.65 -6.65 0.56
C VAL A 180 7.47 -7.42 -0.01
N LEU A 181 6.28 -6.84 0.10
CA LEU A 181 5.04 -7.38 -0.43
C LEU A 181 4.48 -6.37 -1.45
N PRO A 182 4.91 -6.43 -2.73
CA PRO A 182 4.58 -5.39 -3.69
C PRO A 182 3.08 -5.11 -3.81
N PHE A 183 2.25 -6.16 -3.76
CA PHE A 183 0.80 -6.08 -3.84
C PHE A 183 0.13 -6.71 -2.61
N PHE A 184 -0.80 -5.98 -1.98
CA PHE A 184 -1.60 -6.44 -0.84
C PHE A 184 -3.01 -6.91 -1.32
N PRO A 185 -3.25 -8.23 -1.47
CA PRO A 185 -4.34 -8.74 -2.30
C PRO A 185 -5.75 -8.53 -1.73
N THR A 186 -5.89 -8.39 -0.41
CA THR A 186 -7.20 -8.18 0.24
C THR A 186 -7.51 -6.70 0.48
N GLY A 187 -6.66 -5.77 0.01
CA GLY A 187 -6.80 -4.34 0.27
C GLY A 187 -8.10 -3.71 -0.23
N THR A 188 -8.76 -4.29 -1.24
CA THR A 188 -10.08 -3.81 -1.71
C THR A 188 -11.26 -4.22 -0.82
N SER A 189 -11.00 -4.97 0.26
CA SER A 189 -11.97 -5.44 1.25
C SER A 189 -11.57 -4.87 2.62
N GLU A 190 -11.37 -3.56 2.66
CA GLU A 190 -10.97 -2.78 3.83
C GLU A 190 -12.16 -2.39 4.72
N ARG A 191 -13.32 -2.14 4.11
CA ARG A 191 -14.52 -1.66 4.82
C ARG A 191 -15.65 -2.67 4.81
N MET A 192 -16.53 -2.56 5.80
CA MET A 192 -17.82 -3.24 5.87
C MET A 192 -18.89 -2.30 5.33
N GLU A 193 -19.74 -2.77 4.42
CA GLU A 193 -20.91 -2.01 3.95
C GLU A 193 -22.16 -2.38 4.77
N GLU A 194 -22.27 -3.66 5.16
CA GLU A 194 -23.36 -4.20 5.97
C GLU A 194 -22.86 -4.94 7.24
N GLU A 195 -23.75 -5.10 8.22
CA GLU A 195 -23.48 -5.91 9.41
C GLU A 195 -23.37 -7.39 9.01
N GLY A 196 -22.15 -7.94 9.12
CA GLY A 196 -21.84 -9.31 8.69
C GLY A 196 -20.74 -9.39 7.62
N ASP A 197 -20.44 -8.27 6.96
CA ASP A 197 -19.29 -8.20 6.05
C ASP A 197 -17.98 -8.46 6.80
N VAL A 198 -17.08 -9.22 6.19
CA VAL A 198 -15.77 -9.49 6.76
C VAL A 198 -14.72 -8.68 6.02
N ALA A 199 -14.11 -7.71 6.71
CA ALA A 199 -13.01 -6.92 6.19
C ALA A 199 -11.72 -7.77 6.10
N THR A 200 -11.54 -8.48 4.98
CA THR A 200 -10.43 -9.42 4.80
C THR A 200 -9.06 -8.74 4.74
N ALA A 201 -9.00 -7.45 4.41
CA ALA A 201 -7.78 -6.63 4.56
C ALA A 201 -7.29 -6.64 6.02
N PHE A 202 -8.21 -6.41 6.96
CA PHE A 202 -7.89 -6.39 8.39
C PHE A 202 -7.38 -7.75 8.87
N THR A 203 -8.05 -8.84 8.49
CA THR A 203 -7.62 -10.20 8.87
C THR A 203 -6.21 -10.50 8.39
N LEU A 204 -5.88 -10.22 7.13
CA LEU A 204 -4.54 -10.47 6.59
C LEU A 204 -3.48 -9.60 7.29
N ALA A 205 -3.77 -8.31 7.51
CA ALA A 205 -2.87 -7.42 8.24
C ALA A 205 -2.60 -7.91 9.68
N ARG A 206 -3.63 -8.44 10.37
CA ARG A 206 -3.48 -9.03 11.71
C ARG A 206 -2.67 -10.33 11.70
N ILE A 207 -2.80 -11.17 10.68
CA ILE A 207 -1.95 -12.35 10.49
C ILE A 207 -0.48 -11.91 10.33
N LEU A 208 -0.20 -10.93 9.46
CA LEU A 208 1.15 -10.38 9.30
C LEU A 208 1.67 -9.69 10.56
N SER A 209 0.79 -9.17 11.41
CA SER A 209 1.19 -8.55 12.69
C SER A 209 1.75 -9.54 13.71
N ASN A 210 1.58 -10.84 13.47
CA ASN A 210 2.15 -11.91 14.30
C ASN A 210 3.55 -12.34 13.82
N ILE A 211 4.15 -11.65 12.83
CA ILE A 211 5.54 -11.88 12.46
C ILE A 211 6.45 -11.59 13.66
N PRO A 212 7.35 -12.51 14.05
CA PRO A 212 8.24 -12.32 15.19
C PRO A 212 9.18 -11.12 14.98
N ILE A 213 9.48 -10.42 16.06
CA ILE A 213 10.43 -9.32 16.08
C ILE A 213 11.85 -9.88 15.87
N SER A 214 12.62 -9.24 14.99
CA SER A 214 14.04 -9.56 14.78
C SER A 214 14.93 -8.93 15.87
N ARG A 215 16.25 -9.17 15.89
CA ARG A 215 17.13 -8.55 16.90
C ARG A 215 17.11 -7.02 16.87
N GLY A 216 16.94 -6.43 15.68
CA GLY A 216 16.90 -4.99 15.48
C GLY A 216 15.50 -4.38 15.56
N GLY A 217 14.49 -5.15 15.95
CA GLY A 217 13.15 -4.64 16.18
C GLY A 217 12.08 -5.13 15.19
N PRO A 218 10.95 -4.39 15.12
CA PRO A 218 9.78 -4.72 14.32
C PRO A 218 10.11 -4.96 12.84
N THR A 219 9.26 -5.74 12.18
CA THR A 219 9.41 -6.01 10.75
C THR A 219 9.01 -4.78 9.94
N SER A 220 9.87 -4.35 9.02
CA SER A 220 9.50 -3.33 8.03
C SER A 220 8.71 -3.98 6.90
N LEU A 221 7.49 -3.50 6.62
CA LEU A 221 6.63 -4.02 5.55
C LEU A 221 6.56 -3.01 4.42
N VAL A 222 7.07 -3.35 3.24
CA VAL A 222 7.04 -2.49 2.05
C VAL A 222 5.90 -2.94 1.14
N VAL A 223 4.97 -2.03 0.84
CA VAL A 223 3.83 -2.25 -0.08
C VAL A 223 3.72 -1.09 -1.05
N PHE A 224 3.46 -1.36 -2.33
CA PHE A 224 3.29 -0.33 -3.35
C PHE A 224 1.81 0.00 -3.53
N ASP A 225 1.47 1.29 -3.56
CA ASP A 225 0.13 1.81 -3.85
C ASP A 225 -1.00 1.00 -3.20
N ILE A 226 -0.97 0.91 -1.86
CA ILE A 226 -2.02 0.25 -1.09
C ILE A 226 -3.37 0.92 -1.35
N HIS A 227 -4.44 0.12 -1.38
CA HIS A 227 -5.76 0.57 -1.84
C HIS A 227 -6.32 1.72 -0.99
N ALA A 228 -6.21 1.60 0.34
CA ALA A 228 -6.57 2.64 1.28
C ALA A 228 -5.42 2.90 2.28
N LEU A 229 -4.98 4.16 2.41
CA LEU A 229 -3.91 4.54 3.35
C LEU A 229 -4.28 4.23 4.82
N GLN A 230 -5.58 4.17 5.12
CA GLN A 230 -6.12 3.80 6.44
C GLN A 230 -5.78 2.37 6.84
N GLU A 231 -5.49 1.48 5.88
CA GLU A 231 -5.02 0.11 6.16
C GLU A 231 -3.72 0.09 6.98
N ARG A 232 -2.97 1.21 7.03
CA ARG A 232 -1.86 1.39 7.99
C ARG A 232 -2.25 1.03 9.42
N PHE A 233 -3.47 1.37 9.83
CA PHE A 233 -3.97 1.11 11.18
C PHE A 233 -4.44 -0.33 11.39
N TYR A 234 -4.48 -1.15 10.33
CA TYR A 234 -4.78 -2.57 10.45
C TYR A 234 -3.57 -3.38 10.88
N PHE A 235 -2.36 -2.87 10.71
CA PHE A 235 -1.15 -3.52 11.23
C PHE A 235 -1.00 -3.24 12.72
N GLY A 236 -0.55 -4.24 13.48
CA GLY A 236 -0.15 -4.09 14.88
C GLY A 236 1.28 -3.60 15.02
N ASP A 237 1.69 -3.32 16.26
CA ASP A 237 2.93 -2.61 16.61
C ASP A 237 4.23 -3.33 16.18
N ASN A 238 4.15 -4.62 15.86
CA ASN A 238 5.28 -5.43 15.40
C ASN A 238 5.60 -5.25 13.91
N ILE A 239 4.80 -4.44 13.20
CA ILE A 239 4.97 -4.14 11.79
C ILE A 239 5.10 -2.63 11.62
N LEU A 240 6.06 -2.23 10.79
CA LEU A 240 6.26 -0.85 10.36
C LEU A 240 5.90 -0.76 8.87
N PRO A 241 4.66 -0.37 8.52
CA PRO A 241 4.26 -0.24 7.13
C PRO A 241 4.97 0.94 6.46
N CYS A 242 5.69 0.64 5.39
CA CYS A 242 6.28 1.56 4.44
C CYS A 242 5.45 1.47 3.15
N PHE A 243 4.72 2.54 2.84
CA PHE A 243 3.89 2.59 1.64
C PHE A 243 4.64 3.37 0.57
N GLU A 244 5.04 2.67 -0.47
CA GLU A 244 5.73 3.19 -1.64
C GLU A 244 4.74 3.41 -2.79
N SER A 245 5.17 4.11 -3.83
CA SER A 245 4.34 4.36 -5.02
C SER A 245 5.06 4.02 -6.31
N GLY A 246 4.34 3.45 -7.27
CA GLY A 246 4.84 3.22 -8.64
C GLY A 246 4.72 4.45 -9.54
N VAL A 247 4.04 5.51 -9.11
CA VAL A 247 3.85 6.75 -9.88
C VAL A 247 5.17 7.39 -10.37
N PRO A 248 6.28 7.39 -9.61
CA PRO A 248 7.56 7.88 -10.14
C PRO A 248 8.02 7.16 -11.42
N LEU A 249 7.76 5.86 -11.55
CA LEU A 249 8.06 5.09 -12.76
C LEU A 249 7.20 5.55 -13.93
N LEU A 250 5.91 5.78 -13.68
CA LEU A 250 5.01 6.36 -14.68
C LEU A 250 5.54 7.73 -15.15
N LYS A 251 5.88 8.63 -14.23
CA LYS A 251 6.37 9.98 -14.57
C LYS A 251 7.60 9.94 -15.46
N ASN A 252 8.59 9.09 -15.12
CA ASN A 252 9.77 8.89 -15.95
C ASN A 252 9.37 8.40 -17.35
N ARG A 253 8.46 7.41 -17.43
CA ARG A 253 8.02 6.88 -18.71
C ARG A 253 7.26 7.90 -19.56
N LEU A 254 6.42 8.75 -18.95
CA LEU A 254 5.68 9.81 -19.65
C LEU A 254 6.62 10.89 -20.21
N GLN A 255 7.72 11.21 -19.52
CA GLN A 255 8.73 12.15 -20.01
C GLN A 255 9.48 11.64 -21.24
N GLN A 256 9.52 10.33 -21.45
CA GLN A 256 10.16 9.70 -22.60
C GLN A 256 9.24 9.62 -23.83
N LEU A 257 7.97 9.98 -23.70
CA LEU A 257 7.03 9.98 -24.82
C LEU A 257 7.26 11.18 -25.75
N PRO A 258 7.08 11.01 -27.07
CA PRO A 258 7.25 12.11 -28.02
C PRO A 258 6.22 13.24 -27.83
N ASP A 259 5.08 12.93 -27.22
CA ASP A 259 3.98 13.83 -26.92
C ASP A 259 3.94 14.25 -25.43
N SER A 260 5.07 14.21 -24.72
CA SER A 260 5.19 14.49 -23.27
C SER A 260 4.52 15.80 -22.83
N ASP A 261 4.57 16.83 -23.67
CA ASP A 261 4.06 18.17 -23.38
C ASP A 261 2.53 18.28 -23.53
N ASN A 262 1.88 17.29 -24.16
CA ASN A 262 0.44 17.27 -24.44
C ASN A 262 -0.32 16.20 -23.63
N ILE A 263 0.26 15.75 -22.52
CA ILE A 263 -0.34 14.72 -21.66
C ILE A 263 -1.34 15.35 -20.67
N SER A 264 -2.47 14.68 -20.46
CA SER A 264 -3.38 14.90 -19.32
C SER A 264 -3.51 13.63 -18.50
N ILE A 265 -3.71 13.77 -17.19
CA ILE A 265 -4.01 12.63 -16.32
C ILE A 265 -5.52 12.59 -16.05
N ALA A 266 -6.13 11.44 -16.33
CA ALA A 266 -7.51 11.16 -15.98
C ALA A 266 -7.59 10.22 -14.78
N PHE A 267 -8.49 10.53 -13.85
CA PHE A 267 -8.83 9.64 -12.74
C PHE A 267 -10.21 9.02 -12.98
N PRO A 268 -10.33 7.68 -12.99
CA PRO A 268 -11.59 7.00 -13.33
C PRO A 268 -12.69 7.19 -12.28
N ASP A 269 -12.31 7.47 -11.03
CA ASP A 269 -13.22 7.89 -9.97
C ASP A 269 -12.52 8.75 -8.90
N ASP A 270 -13.31 9.26 -7.93
CA ASP A 270 -12.82 10.09 -6.83
C ASP A 270 -11.80 9.36 -5.94
N GLY A 271 -11.83 8.03 -5.88
CA GLY A 271 -10.90 7.23 -5.08
C GLY A 271 -9.48 7.29 -5.66
N ALA A 272 -9.38 7.07 -6.98
CA ALA A 272 -8.13 7.21 -7.72
C ALA A 272 -7.56 8.62 -7.64
N TRP A 273 -8.42 9.65 -7.80
CA TRP A 273 -8.01 11.04 -7.65
C TRP A 273 -7.42 11.30 -6.26
N LYS A 274 -8.11 10.92 -5.18
CA LYS A 274 -7.63 11.10 -3.80
C LYS A 274 -6.26 10.44 -3.56
N ARG A 275 -6.02 9.27 -4.15
CA ARG A 275 -4.75 8.52 -4.02
C ARG A 275 -3.59 9.20 -4.74
N PHE A 276 -3.80 9.70 -5.96
CA PHE A 276 -2.67 10.03 -6.85
C PHE A 276 -2.54 11.50 -7.24
N HIS A 277 -3.57 12.34 -7.08
CA HIS A 277 -3.55 13.72 -7.59
C HIS A 277 -2.33 14.52 -7.14
N LYS A 278 -1.90 14.41 -5.88
CA LYS A 278 -0.73 15.15 -5.36
C LYS A 278 0.58 14.78 -6.06
N GLN A 279 0.74 13.53 -6.47
CA GLN A 279 1.97 13.06 -7.14
C GLN A 279 2.01 13.47 -8.62
N LEU A 280 0.84 13.80 -9.18
CA LEU A 280 0.59 14.07 -10.60
C LEU A 280 0.06 15.48 -10.86
N GLU A 281 0.13 16.38 -9.88
CA GLU A 281 -0.44 17.74 -9.93
C GLU A 281 0.14 18.63 -11.02
N HIS A 282 1.33 18.29 -11.55
CA HIS A 282 1.97 19.03 -12.65
C HIS A 282 1.31 18.77 -14.02
N PHE A 283 0.45 17.75 -14.13
CA PHE A 283 -0.28 17.46 -15.35
C PHE A 283 -1.71 18.05 -15.29
N PRO A 284 -2.25 18.56 -16.41
CA PRO A 284 -3.66 18.89 -16.50
C PRO A 284 -4.52 17.69 -16.10
N THR A 285 -5.42 17.92 -15.15
CA THR A 285 -6.20 16.85 -14.50
C THR A 285 -7.61 16.77 -15.08
N ILE A 286 -8.05 15.54 -15.32
CA ILE A 286 -9.40 15.18 -15.71
C ILE A 286 -9.97 14.26 -14.63
N VAL A 287 -11.15 14.57 -14.12
CA VAL A 287 -11.80 13.75 -13.11
C VAL A 287 -13.06 13.15 -13.71
N CYS A 288 -13.19 11.83 -13.61
CA CYS A 288 -14.38 11.11 -13.99
C CYS A 288 -15.17 10.72 -12.75
N THR A 289 -16.46 10.46 -12.91
CA THR A 289 -17.31 9.92 -11.86
C THR A 289 -17.98 8.64 -12.35
N LYS A 290 -17.87 7.61 -11.53
CA LYS A 290 -18.55 6.32 -11.73
C LYS A 290 -19.97 6.42 -11.20
N VAL A 291 -20.94 6.32 -12.10
CA VAL A 291 -22.37 6.28 -11.78
C VAL A 291 -22.87 4.85 -12.02
N ARG A 292 -23.68 4.33 -11.11
CA ARG A 292 -24.38 3.05 -11.28
C ARG A 292 -25.80 3.34 -11.72
N GLU A 293 -26.16 2.93 -12.93
CA GLU A 293 -27.52 3.01 -13.46
C GLU A 293 -28.05 1.58 -13.61
N GLY A 294 -28.84 1.13 -12.64
CA GLY A 294 -29.25 -0.28 -12.54
C GLY A 294 -28.04 -1.21 -12.38
N ASN A 295 -27.91 -2.19 -13.29
CA ASN A 295 -26.77 -3.12 -13.32
C ASN A 295 -25.57 -2.61 -14.13
N GLU A 296 -25.72 -1.48 -14.85
CA GLU A 296 -24.68 -0.95 -15.72
C GLU A 296 -23.80 0.06 -14.97
N ARG A 297 -22.50 0.04 -15.31
CA ARG A 297 -21.50 0.98 -14.77
C ARG A 297 -21.20 1.98 -15.86
N ILE A 298 -21.60 3.23 -15.64
CA ILE A 298 -21.38 4.33 -16.58
C ILE A 298 -20.34 5.27 -15.98
N VAL A 299 -19.40 5.73 -16.80
CA VAL A 299 -18.42 6.74 -16.41
C VAL A 299 -18.81 8.06 -17.07
N ARG A 300 -18.89 9.13 -16.28
CA ARG A 300 -19.19 10.49 -16.75
C ARG A 300 -18.00 11.41 -16.50
N LEU A 301 -17.79 12.37 -17.40
CA LEU A 301 -16.82 13.45 -17.19
C LEU A 301 -17.35 14.38 -16.08
N LYS A 302 -16.55 14.62 -15.05
CA LYS A 302 -16.87 15.54 -13.95
C LYS A 302 -16.18 16.88 -14.16
N GLU A 303 -14.88 16.85 -14.39
CA GLU A 303 -14.00 18.03 -14.50
C GLU A 303 -12.87 17.77 -15.50
N GLY A 304 -12.36 18.84 -16.13
CA GLY A 304 -11.26 18.80 -17.11
C GLY A 304 -11.72 18.71 -18.56
N ASP A 305 -10.78 18.87 -19.50
CA ASP A 305 -11.00 18.77 -20.94
C ASP A 305 -10.02 17.77 -21.59
N PRO A 306 -10.50 16.64 -22.13
CA PRO A 306 -9.65 15.67 -22.81
C PRO A 306 -9.30 16.05 -24.26
N ARG A 307 -9.96 17.06 -24.85
CA ARG A 307 -9.95 17.27 -26.30
C ARG A 307 -8.57 17.53 -26.87
N GLY A 308 -8.18 16.75 -27.87
CA GLY A 308 -6.90 16.87 -28.58
C GLY A 308 -5.68 16.45 -27.76
N ARG A 309 -5.87 15.86 -26.56
CA ARG A 309 -4.79 15.49 -25.63
C ARG A 309 -4.50 13.99 -25.64
N HIS A 310 -3.29 13.63 -25.22
CA HIS A 310 -2.98 12.27 -24.81
C HIS A 310 -3.41 12.10 -23.35
N VAL A 311 -4.52 11.40 -23.14
CA VAL A 311 -5.09 11.19 -21.81
C VAL A 311 -4.59 9.87 -21.23
N VAL A 312 -3.98 9.92 -20.05
CA VAL A 312 -3.51 8.75 -19.32
C VAL A 312 -4.43 8.51 -18.12
N ILE A 313 -5.17 7.41 -18.14
CA ILE A 313 -6.04 6.99 -17.03
C ILE A 313 -5.16 6.35 -15.94
N VAL A 314 -5.22 6.85 -14.72
CA VAL A 314 -4.39 6.37 -13.60
C VAL A 314 -5.26 5.77 -12.50
N ASP A 315 -5.00 4.52 -12.12
CA ASP A 315 -5.59 3.86 -10.95
C ASP A 315 -4.57 2.98 -10.21
N ASP A 316 -4.90 2.46 -9.03
CA ASP A 316 -3.99 1.61 -8.24
C ASP A 316 -3.95 0.20 -8.80
N LEU A 317 -5.11 -0.33 -9.19
CA LEU A 317 -5.26 -1.70 -9.65
C LEU A 317 -6.32 -1.85 -10.72
N VAL A 318 -6.29 -3.00 -11.40
CA VAL A 318 -7.34 -3.41 -12.32
C VAL A 318 -7.65 -4.90 -12.18
N GLN A 319 -8.93 -5.21 -12.06
CA GLN A 319 -9.45 -6.58 -12.09
C GLN A 319 -10.18 -6.85 -13.42
N SER A 320 -11.49 -6.58 -13.50
CA SER A 320 -12.25 -6.87 -14.72
C SER A 320 -11.93 -5.91 -15.87
N GLY A 321 -11.45 -4.71 -15.57
CA GLY A 321 -11.17 -3.66 -16.56
C GLY A 321 -12.37 -2.82 -16.99
N GLY A 322 -13.59 -3.14 -16.51
CA GLY A 322 -14.81 -2.45 -16.96
C GLY A 322 -14.77 -0.93 -16.78
N THR A 323 -14.36 -0.46 -15.60
CA THR A 323 -14.29 1.00 -15.32
C THR A 323 -13.30 1.71 -16.26
N LEU A 324 -12.13 1.12 -16.52
CA LEU A 324 -11.12 1.73 -17.40
C LEU A 324 -11.58 1.77 -18.86
N ILE A 325 -12.24 0.71 -19.34
CA ILE A 325 -12.79 0.66 -20.71
C ILE A 325 -13.90 1.70 -20.89
N GLU A 326 -14.82 1.82 -19.94
CA GLU A 326 -15.87 2.83 -20.02
C GLU A 326 -15.31 4.25 -19.90
N CYS A 327 -14.29 4.46 -19.07
CA CYS A 327 -13.55 5.71 -19.02
C CYS A 327 -12.87 6.02 -20.37
N GLN A 328 -12.22 5.05 -20.99
CA GLN A 328 -11.60 5.18 -22.30
C GLN A 328 -12.62 5.57 -23.38
N LYS A 329 -13.75 4.87 -23.50
CA LYS A 329 -14.81 5.23 -24.46
C LYS A 329 -15.35 6.64 -24.22
N MET A 330 -15.59 7.00 -22.95
CA MET A 330 -16.08 8.32 -22.58
C MET A 330 -15.08 9.41 -22.99
N LEU A 331 -13.79 9.24 -22.67
CA LEU A 331 -12.74 10.20 -23.01
C LEU A 331 -12.58 10.33 -24.53
N ALA A 332 -12.66 9.24 -25.28
CA ALA A 332 -12.63 9.24 -26.75
C ALA A 332 -13.83 10.03 -27.32
N ALA A 333 -15.03 9.80 -26.80
CA ALA A 333 -16.23 10.53 -27.21
C ALA A 333 -16.17 12.03 -26.91
N HIS A 334 -15.36 12.45 -25.93
CA HIS A 334 -15.09 13.86 -25.62
C HIS A 334 -13.89 14.44 -26.40
N GLY A 335 -13.33 13.66 -27.34
CA GLY A 335 -12.32 14.13 -28.30
C GLY A 335 -10.88 13.95 -27.84
N ALA A 336 -10.58 13.06 -26.89
CA ALA A 336 -9.20 12.67 -26.60
C ALA A 336 -8.50 12.22 -27.90
N ALA A 337 -7.27 12.67 -28.13
CA ALA A 337 -6.52 12.29 -29.32
C ALA A 337 -5.91 10.88 -29.17
N LYS A 338 -5.55 10.52 -27.94
CA LYS A 338 -4.86 9.29 -27.60
C LYS A 338 -5.22 8.91 -26.17
N ILE A 339 -5.39 7.61 -25.91
CA ILE A 339 -5.73 7.13 -24.56
C ILE A 339 -4.75 6.04 -24.15
N SER A 340 -4.17 6.21 -22.97
CA SER A 340 -3.37 5.19 -22.30
C SER A 340 -3.91 4.94 -20.90
N ALA A 341 -3.50 3.84 -20.29
CA ALA A 341 -3.80 3.55 -18.88
C ALA A 341 -2.52 3.20 -18.13
N TYR A 342 -2.51 3.51 -16.84
CA TYR A 342 -1.52 3.05 -15.88
C TYR A 342 -2.25 2.48 -14.67
N VAL A 343 -1.79 1.30 -14.22
CA VAL A 343 -2.11 0.77 -12.90
C VAL A 343 -0.87 0.17 -12.26
N THR A 344 -0.73 0.32 -10.95
CA THR A 344 0.37 -0.34 -10.25
C THR A 344 0.15 -1.86 -10.26
N HIS A 345 -1.07 -2.32 -9.99
CA HIS A 345 -1.40 -3.75 -9.84
C HIS A 345 -2.32 -4.26 -10.95
N GLY A 346 -1.76 -4.91 -11.97
CA GLY A 346 -2.52 -5.63 -12.99
C GLY A 346 -2.97 -7.01 -12.49
N ILE A 347 -4.17 -7.16 -11.94
CA ILE A 347 -4.63 -8.42 -11.33
C ILE A 347 -5.25 -9.35 -12.39
N PHE A 348 -6.06 -8.78 -13.28
CA PHE A 348 -6.68 -9.43 -14.44
C PHE A 348 -7.16 -10.89 -14.28
N PRO A 349 -8.08 -11.18 -13.34
CA PRO A 349 -8.62 -12.54 -13.19
C PRO A 349 -9.32 -13.01 -14.46
N LYS A 350 -9.22 -14.31 -14.75
CA LYS A 350 -9.82 -14.95 -15.95
C LYS A 350 -9.37 -14.29 -17.27
N LYS A 351 -8.11 -13.85 -17.33
CA LYS A 351 -7.52 -13.19 -18.51
C LYS A 351 -8.30 -11.96 -18.98
N SER A 352 -8.89 -11.20 -18.04
CA SER A 352 -9.62 -9.98 -18.38
C SER A 352 -8.74 -8.91 -19.06
N TRP A 353 -7.41 -9.06 -19.05
CA TRP A 353 -6.48 -8.25 -19.84
C TRP A 353 -6.73 -8.37 -21.35
N GLU A 354 -7.30 -9.47 -21.86
CA GLU A 354 -7.63 -9.68 -23.29
C GLU A 354 -8.65 -8.65 -23.82
N ARG A 355 -9.38 -7.99 -22.91
CA ARG A 355 -10.36 -6.95 -23.28
C ARG A 355 -9.71 -5.65 -23.74
N PHE A 356 -8.45 -5.42 -23.42
CA PHE A 356 -7.73 -4.19 -23.76
C PHE A 356 -7.03 -4.35 -25.10
N GLN A 357 -7.55 -3.66 -26.11
CA GLN A 357 -7.00 -3.68 -27.46
C GLN A 357 -5.93 -2.61 -27.63
N HIS A 358 -5.02 -2.83 -28.58
CA HIS A 358 -3.99 -1.87 -28.94
C HIS A 358 -4.48 -0.93 -30.04
N ASP A 359 -4.37 0.38 -29.81
CA ASP A 359 -4.64 1.39 -30.83
C ASP A 359 -3.43 1.52 -31.77
N VAL A 360 -3.59 1.03 -33.00
CA VAL A 360 -2.56 1.08 -34.06
C VAL A 360 -2.78 2.25 -35.03
N GLY A 361 -3.92 2.95 -34.95
CA GLY A 361 -4.40 3.84 -36.02
C GLY A 361 -4.85 5.23 -35.58
N GLY A 362 -4.74 5.58 -34.29
CA GLY A 362 -5.29 6.84 -33.77
C GLY A 362 -6.80 6.78 -33.59
N SER A 363 -7.32 5.61 -33.25
CA SER A 363 -8.72 5.34 -32.91
C SER A 363 -8.85 5.09 -31.40
N PRO A 364 -8.79 6.14 -30.57
CA PRO A 364 -8.85 6.03 -29.10
C PRO A 364 -10.16 5.43 -28.60
N GLU A 365 -11.19 5.31 -29.44
CA GLU A 365 -12.46 4.62 -29.15
C GLU A 365 -12.33 3.08 -29.14
N ASN A 366 -11.38 2.52 -29.89
CA ASN A 366 -11.26 1.07 -30.09
C ASN A 366 -10.12 0.41 -29.31
N GLY A 367 -9.18 1.19 -28.78
CA GLY A 367 -8.04 0.65 -28.06
C GLY A 367 -7.27 1.69 -27.25
N MET A 368 -6.25 1.21 -26.55
CA MET A 368 -5.30 2.04 -25.83
C MET A 368 -3.96 2.03 -26.56
N SER A 369 -3.27 3.16 -26.56
CA SER A 369 -1.91 3.24 -27.14
C SER A 369 -0.87 2.59 -26.24
N TYR A 370 -1.04 2.74 -24.93
CA TYR A 370 -0.20 2.07 -23.93
C TYR A 370 -1.04 1.67 -22.72
N PHE A 371 -0.73 0.52 -22.15
CA PHE A 371 -1.20 0.09 -20.85
C PHE A 371 0.01 -0.23 -19.98
N TRP A 372 0.44 0.73 -19.17
CA TRP A 372 1.53 0.53 -18.24
C TRP A 372 1.06 -0.21 -17.00
N ILE A 373 1.77 -1.28 -16.65
CA ILE A 373 1.61 -1.97 -15.37
C ILE A 373 2.96 -2.10 -14.68
N THR A 374 2.98 -2.31 -13.37
CA THR A 374 4.23 -2.70 -12.70
C THR A 374 4.40 -4.21 -12.61
N ASP A 375 5.57 -4.67 -12.16
CA ASP A 375 5.82 -6.08 -11.89
C ASP A 375 5.43 -6.55 -10.48
N ALA A 376 4.55 -5.80 -9.79
CA ALA A 376 3.96 -6.21 -8.51
C ALA A 376 3.16 -7.53 -8.57
N CYS A 377 2.60 -7.87 -9.74
CA CYS A 377 1.80 -9.07 -9.98
C CYS A 377 2.50 -10.01 -11.00
N PRO A 378 3.38 -10.93 -10.56
CA PRO A 378 4.29 -11.66 -11.46
C PRO A 378 3.57 -12.62 -12.41
N LEU A 379 2.44 -13.21 -12.00
CA LEU A 379 1.66 -14.11 -12.86
C LEU A 379 1.08 -13.35 -14.06
N THR A 380 0.51 -12.18 -13.81
CA THR A 380 0.00 -11.30 -14.87
C THR A 380 1.13 -10.86 -15.80
N VAL A 381 2.27 -10.43 -15.25
CA VAL A 381 3.42 -9.99 -16.05
C VAL A 381 3.81 -11.06 -17.06
N LYS A 382 3.86 -12.34 -16.65
CA LYS A 382 4.16 -13.45 -17.57
C LYS A 382 3.15 -13.58 -18.72
N GLU A 383 1.88 -13.28 -18.47
CA GLU A 383 0.84 -13.36 -19.50
C GLU A 383 0.84 -12.17 -20.47
N VAL A 384 1.18 -10.97 -20.01
CA VAL A 384 1.07 -9.74 -20.82
C VAL A 384 2.41 -9.20 -21.33
N LYS A 385 3.55 -9.68 -20.82
CA LYS A 385 4.88 -9.28 -21.29
C LYS A 385 4.98 -9.54 -22.80
N ASN A 386 5.35 -8.51 -23.55
CA ASN A 386 5.42 -8.48 -25.01
C ASN A 386 4.07 -8.52 -25.76
N ARG A 387 2.96 -8.17 -25.11
CA ARG A 387 1.64 -8.08 -25.75
C ARG A 387 1.17 -6.63 -25.73
N PRO A 388 1.12 -5.93 -26.87
CA PRO A 388 0.50 -4.63 -26.94
C PRO A 388 -0.97 -4.70 -26.46
N PRO A 389 -1.48 -3.66 -25.77
CA PRO A 389 -0.83 -2.39 -25.47
C PRO A 389 0.06 -2.42 -24.20
N PHE A 390 0.28 -3.59 -23.59
CA PHE A 390 0.91 -3.70 -22.28
C PHE A 390 2.42 -3.43 -22.30
N GLU A 391 2.86 -2.60 -21.37
CA GLU A 391 4.26 -2.31 -21.10
C GLU A 391 4.51 -2.40 -19.59
N VAL A 392 5.57 -3.12 -19.18
CA VAL A 392 5.85 -3.39 -17.77
C VAL A 392 6.93 -2.43 -17.26
N LEU A 393 6.59 -1.62 -16.26
CA LEU A 393 7.50 -0.73 -15.56
C LEU A 393 8.03 -1.43 -14.30
N SER A 394 9.33 -1.71 -14.26
CA SER A 394 9.89 -2.55 -13.19
C SER A 394 10.04 -1.80 -11.86
N LEU A 395 9.59 -2.41 -10.77
CA LEU A 395 9.77 -1.92 -9.39
C LEU A 395 11.18 -2.19 -8.86
N ALA A 396 12.05 -2.86 -9.63
CA ALA A 396 13.37 -3.29 -9.17
C ALA A 396 14.20 -2.16 -8.55
N GLY A 397 14.31 -1.03 -9.25
CA GLY A 397 15.07 0.13 -8.76
C GLY A 397 14.46 0.73 -7.48
N SER A 398 13.13 0.84 -7.41
CA SER A 398 12.43 1.33 -6.21
C SER A 398 12.65 0.40 -5.02
N ILE A 399 12.51 -0.92 -5.20
CA ILE A 399 12.72 -1.91 -4.14
C ILE A 399 14.19 -1.91 -3.71
N ALA A 400 15.14 -1.86 -4.65
CA ALA A 400 16.56 -1.79 -4.34
C ALA A 400 16.89 -0.55 -3.49
N ALA A 401 16.34 0.60 -3.84
CA ALA A 401 16.49 1.83 -3.07
C ALA A 401 15.90 1.71 -1.65
N THR A 402 14.71 1.12 -1.50
CA THR A 402 14.09 0.90 -0.17
C THR A 402 14.89 -0.09 0.69
N LEU A 403 15.61 -1.03 0.07
CA LEU A 403 16.43 -2.02 0.79
C LEU A 403 17.82 -1.51 1.20
N GLN A 404 18.28 -0.37 0.70
CA GLN A 404 19.58 0.18 1.09
C GLN A 404 19.53 0.78 2.51
N ILE A 405 20.44 0.33 3.40
CA ILE A 405 20.51 0.67 4.84
C ILE A 405 21.81 1.37 5.18
#